data_AF-A0A8V5GHY5-F1
#
_entry.id   AF-A0A8V5GHY5-F1
#
_cell.length_a   1.000
_cell.length_b   1.000
_cell.length_c   1.000
_cell.angle_alpha   90.00
_cell.angle_beta   90.00
_cell.angle_gamma   90.00
#
_symmetry.space_group_name_H-M   'P 1'
#
loop_
_entity.id
_entity.type
_entity.pdbx_description
1 polymer ?
#
loop_
_entity_poly.entity_id
_entity_poly.type
_entity_poly.pdbx_seq_one_letter_code
_entity_poly.pdbx_strand_id
1 'polypeptide(L)'
;MGGGGVASLTPPPPLAPPPAERQARGLRPLPPRPQRIGEWRVTQGWAPSTAGYGPLRDLPDWSFVDGRPAPLWKGQQRRLQENEALARRAVKLSQALDGAIQRGGGSKEGSGPPPLKPKGAQRKPV
;
A
#
# COMPACT_ATOMS: atom_id res chain seq x y z
N MET A 1 -51.48 53.55 -5.32
CA MET A 1 -51.63 53.01 -3.95
C MET A 1 -52.36 51.68 -4.11
N GLY A 2 -51.71 50.53 -4.11
CA GLY A 2 -51.09 49.79 -3.01
C GLY A 2 -51.77 48.41 -3.08
N GLY A 3 -51.13 47.25 -3.07
CA GLY A 3 -49.87 46.77 -2.54
C GLY A 3 -50.15 45.29 -2.24
N GLY A 4 -50.04 44.42 -3.25
CA GLY A 4 -50.37 43.00 -3.14
C GLY A 4 -49.29 42.27 -2.34
N GLY A 5 -49.61 41.92 -1.09
CA GLY A 5 -48.72 41.18 -0.21
C GLY A 5 -48.59 39.72 -0.67
N VAL A 6 -47.42 39.37 -1.21
CA VAL A 6 -47.03 37.97 -1.37
C VAL A 6 -46.79 37.37 0.01
N ALA A 7 -47.73 36.55 0.49
CA ALA A 7 -47.55 35.81 1.72
C ALA A 7 -46.37 34.83 1.52
N SER A 8 -45.22 35.15 2.11
CA SER A 8 -44.08 34.26 2.19
C SER A 8 -44.47 33.05 3.04
N LEU A 9 -44.82 31.92 2.40
CA LEU A 9 -44.95 30.64 3.08
C LEU A 9 -43.56 30.20 3.55
N THR A 10 -43.23 30.53 4.80
CA THR A 10 -42.10 29.92 5.49
C THR A 10 -42.47 28.45 5.77
N PRO A 11 -41.69 27.46 5.30
CA PRO A 11 -41.98 26.07 5.59
C PRO A 11 -41.89 25.82 7.11
N PRO A 12 -42.77 24.98 7.68
CA PRO A 12 -42.72 24.65 9.09
C PRO A 12 -41.38 24.00 9.45
N PRO A 13 -40.86 24.22 10.66
CA PRO A 13 -39.63 23.58 11.10
C PRO A 13 -39.78 22.05 11.03
N PRO A 14 -38.72 21.31 10.67
CA PRO A 14 -38.79 19.87 10.58
C PRO A 14 -39.19 19.29 11.93
N LEU A 15 -40.21 18.43 11.93
CA LEU A 15 -40.67 17.72 13.12
C LEU A 15 -39.49 16.96 13.73
N ALA A 16 -39.36 17.06 15.05
CA ALA A 16 -38.32 16.36 15.78
C ALA A 16 -38.43 14.84 15.55
N PRO A 17 -37.32 14.13 15.28
CA PRO A 17 -37.38 12.70 15.01
C PRO A 17 -37.91 11.94 16.23
N PRO A 18 -38.73 10.90 16.02
CA PRO A 18 -39.33 10.13 17.10
C PRO A 18 -38.25 9.47 17.97
N PRO A 19 -38.55 9.19 19.25
CA PRO A 19 -37.57 8.64 20.20
C PRO A 19 -36.94 7.33 19.73
N ALA A 20 -37.71 6.49 19.03
CA ALA A 20 -37.21 5.26 18.42
C ALA A 20 -36.10 5.52 17.38
N GLU A 21 -36.21 6.59 16.58
CA GLU A 21 -35.20 6.94 15.57
C GLU A 21 -33.93 7.52 16.24
N ARG A 22 -34.09 8.24 17.35
CA ARG A 22 -32.95 8.75 18.14
C ARG A 22 -32.14 7.60 18.77
N GLN A 23 -32.83 6.60 19.32
CA GLN A 23 -32.20 5.37 19.84
C GLN A 23 -31.52 4.59 18.72
N ALA A 24 -32.18 4.43 17.56
CA ALA A 24 -31.59 3.78 16.40
C ALA A 24 -30.35 4.48 15.86
N ARG A 25 -30.28 5.82 15.94
CA ARG A 25 -29.08 6.59 15.54
C ARG A 25 -27.88 6.35 16.47
N GLY A 26 -28.10 6.13 17.77
CA GLY A 26 -27.03 5.81 18.73
C GLY A 26 -26.42 4.42 18.52
N LEU A 27 -27.18 3.49 17.92
CA LEU A 27 -26.73 2.14 17.60
C LEU A 27 -26.07 2.02 16.21
N ARG A 28 -26.11 3.09 15.39
CA ARG A 28 -25.44 3.08 14.08
C ARG A 28 -23.93 3.21 14.29
N PRO A 29 -23.11 2.34 13.69
CA PRO A 29 -21.67 2.56 13.68
C PRO A 29 -21.38 3.90 12.98
N LEU A 30 -20.51 4.70 13.60
CA LEU A 30 -20.08 5.96 13.02
C LEU A 30 -19.41 5.69 11.67
N PRO A 31 -19.65 6.54 10.65
CA PRO A 31 -18.94 6.41 9.40
C PRO A 31 -17.43 6.50 9.66
N PRO A 32 -16.61 5.74 8.90
CA PRO A 32 -15.16 5.87 9.00
C PRO A 32 -14.77 7.32 8.73
N ARG A 33 -13.67 7.77 9.35
CA ARG A 33 -13.14 9.12 9.12
C ARG A 33 -12.98 9.33 7.60
N PRO A 34 -13.35 10.51 7.06
CA PRO A 34 -13.17 10.77 5.64
C PRO A 34 -11.69 10.60 5.29
N GLN A 35 -11.39 9.58 4.50
CA GLN A 35 -10.02 9.28 4.08
C GLN A 35 -9.54 10.38 3.14
N ARG A 36 -8.28 10.81 3.29
CA ARG A 36 -7.69 11.69 2.28
C ARG A 36 -7.57 10.92 0.97
N ILE A 37 -7.79 11.58 -0.16
CA ILE A 37 -7.75 10.93 -1.49
C ILE A 37 -6.42 10.17 -1.69
N GLY A 38 -5.30 10.70 -1.21
CA GLY A 38 -4.01 10.02 -1.27
C GLY A 38 -3.96 8.71 -0.48
N GLU A 39 -4.59 8.64 0.69
CA GLU A 39 -4.66 7.42 1.49
C GLU A 39 -5.51 6.37 0.77
N TRP A 40 -6.66 6.77 0.24
CA TRP A 40 -7.49 5.90 -0.58
C TRP A 40 -6.71 5.36 -1.79
N ARG A 41 -5.98 6.21 -2.51
CA ARG A 41 -5.14 5.77 -3.65
C ARG A 41 -4.09 4.74 -3.23
N VAL A 42 -3.45 4.93 -2.07
CA VAL A 42 -2.50 3.96 -1.52
C VAL A 42 -3.19 2.63 -1.18
N THR A 43 -4.41 2.65 -0.62
CA THR A 43 -5.18 1.40 -0.41
C THR A 43 -5.51 0.66 -1.70
N GLN A 44 -5.62 1.38 -2.83
CA GLN A 44 -5.84 0.80 -4.14
C GLN A 44 -4.54 0.38 -4.85
N GLY A 45 -3.38 0.50 -4.20
CA GLY A 45 -2.08 0.19 -4.79
C GLY A 45 -1.60 1.24 -5.80
N TRP A 46 -2.14 2.46 -5.75
CA TRP A 46 -1.71 3.58 -6.60
C TRP A 46 -0.77 4.52 -5.87
N ALA A 47 -0.12 5.40 -6.62
CA ALA A 47 0.67 6.46 -6.05
C ALA A 47 -0.19 7.35 -5.12
N PRO A 48 0.36 7.94 -4.05
CA PRO A 48 -0.38 8.87 -3.19
C PRO A 48 -0.75 10.18 -3.90
N SER A 49 0.05 10.58 -4.91
CA SER A 49 -0.16 11.79 -5.71
C SER A 49 -0.45 11.44 -7.17
N THR A 50 -1.27 12.27 -7.82
CA THR A 50 -1.61 12.16 -9.25
C THR A 50 -0.37 12.30 -10.15
N ALA A 51 0.63 13.08 -9.73
CA ALA A 51 1.91 13.22 -10.42
C ALA A 51 2.94 12.15 -10.03
N GLY A 52 2.53 11.12 -9.28
CA GLY A 52 3.34 9.95 -8.98
C GLY A 52 3.44 9.00 -10.17
N TYR A 53 3.94 7.78 -9.94
CA TYR A 53 4.02 6.75 -10.97
C TYR A 53 2.63 6.44 -11.56
N GLY A 54 2.56 6.19 -12.87
CA GLY A 54 1.31 5.88 -13.54
C GLY A 54 1.19 6.44 -14.96
N PRO A 55 0.10 6.09 -15.67
CA PRO A 55 -0.06 6.41 -17.09
C PRO A 55 -0.04 7.91 -17.37
N LEU A 56 -0.58 8.73 -16.46
CA LEU A 56 -0.60 10.18 -16.63
C LEU A 56 0.80 10.83 -16.58
N ARG A 57 1.78 10.15 -15.99
CA ARG A 57 3.14 10.66 -15.84
C ARG A 57 4.12 10.02 -16.82
N ASP A 58 3.90 8.75 -17.12
CA ASP A 58 4.87 7.91 -17.82
C ASP A 58 4.54 7.74 -19.31
N LEU A 59 3.31 8.05 -19.72
CA LEU A 59 2.86 8.03 -21.12
C LEU A 59 3.09 9.41 -21.78
N PRO A 60 3.48 9.46 -23.07
CA PRO A 60 3.68 10.74 -23.75
C PRO A 60 2.35 11.46 -24.00
N ASP A 61 2.33 12.77 -23.75
CA ASP A 61 1.16 13.63 -23.96
C ASP A 61 0.84 13.87 -25.45
N TRP A 62 1.73 13.51 -26.38
CA TRP A 62 1.56 13.69 -27.82
C TRP A 62 2.32 12.63 -28.61
N SER A 63 2.00 12.50 -29.90
CA SER A 63 2.72 11.66 -30.86
C SER A 63 2.74 12.32 -32.23
N PHE A 64 3.63 11.88 -33.12
CA PHE A 64 3.64 12.36 -34.51
C PHE A 64 2.45 11.79 -35.28
N VAL A 65 1.96 12.51 -36.29
CA VAL A 65 0.86 12.07 -37.16
C VAL A 65 1.17 10.74 -37.84
N ASP A 66 2.45 10.50 -38.16
CA ASP A 66 2.95 9.25 -38.75
C ASP A 66 2.93 8.06 -37.77
N GLY A 67 2.52 8.24 -36.52
CA GLY A 67 2.53 7.23 -35.47
C GLY A 67 3.91 6.98 -34.84
N ARG A 68 4.92 7.79 -35.19
CA ARG A 68 6.22 7.74 -34.50
C ARG A 68 6.04 8.15 -33.04
N PRO A 69 6.68 7.45 -32.09
CA PRO A 69 6.58 7.81 -30.67
C PRO A 69 7.23 9.16 -30.43
N ALA A 70 6.67 9.93 -29.49
CA ALA A 70 7.32 11.15 -29.04
C ALA A 70 8.69 10.84 -28.41
N PRO A 71 9.69 11.72 -28.61
CA PRO A 71 10.99 11.56 -27.97
C PRO A 71 10.84 11.59 -26.45
N LEU A 72 11.63 10.77 -25.77
CA LEU A 72 11.64 10.70 -24.31
C LEU A 72 12.12 12.03 -23.70
N TRP A 73 11.39 12.52 -22.71
CA TRP A 73 11.78 13.76 -22.02
C TRP A 73 12.86 13.49 -20.99
N LYS A 74 13.66 14.52 -20.68
CA LYS A 74 14.76 14.43 -19.70
C LYS A 74 14.31 13.85 -18.35
N GLY A 75 13.11 14.24 -17.89
CA GLY A 75 12.53 13.73 -16.65
C GLY A 75 12.20 12.23 -16.71
N GLN A 76 11.68 11.75 -17.84
CA GLN A 76 11.37 10.34 -18.06
C GLN A 76 12.66 9.51 -18.15
N GLN A 77 13.65 9.99 -18.89
CA GLN A 77 14.98 9.36 -18.98
C GLN A 77 15.63 9.22 -17.60
N ARG A 78 15.62 10.29 -16.80
CA ARG A 78 16.17 10.26 -15.44
C ARG A 78 15.49 9.20 -14.57
N ARG A 79 14.15 9.12 -14.60
CA ARG A 79 13.38 8.13 -13.83
C ARG A 79 13.65 6.71 -14.27
N LEU A 80 13.80 6.47 -15.58
CA LEU A 80 14.17 5.16 -16.11
C LEU A 80 15.55 4.72 -15.58
N GLN A 81 16.53 5.63 -15.58
CA GLN A 81 17.86 5.36 -15.03
C GLN A 81 17.83 5.13 -13.51
N GLU A 82 17.06 5.93 -12.77
CA GLU A 82 16.86 5.76 -11.32
C GLU A 82 16.22 4.39 -11.00
N ASN A 83 15.17 4.00 -11.74
CA ASN A 83 14.48 2.72 -11.58
C ASN A 83 15.39 1.54 -11.93
N GLU A 84 16.18 1.66 -13.01
CA GLU A 84 17.15 0.64 -13.40
C GLU A 84 18.24 0.48 -12.32
N ALA A 85 18.77 1.58 -11.80
CA ALA A 85 19.76 1.56 -10.73
C ALA A 85 19.20 0.90 -9.46
N LEU A 86 17.94 1.18 -9.12
CA LEU A 86 17.25 0.56 -7.99
C LEU A 86 17.09 -0.95 -8.21
N ALA A 87 16.63 -1.37 -9.38
CA ALA A 87 16.44 -2.79 -9.71
C ALA A 87 17.76 -3.57 -9.66
N ARG A 88 18.83 -3.02 -10.24
CA ARG A 88 20.17 -3.62 -10.18
C ARG A 88 20.67 -3.79 -8.73
N ARG A 89 20.43 -2.79 -7.87
CA ARG A 89 20.78 -2.87 -6.45
C ARG A 89 19.97 -3.94 -5.72
N ALA A 90 18.66 -4.02 -5.95
CA ALA A 90 17.81 -5.01 -5.33
C ALA A 90 18.28 -6.44 -5.67
N VAL A 91 18.52 -6.73 -6.96
CA VAL A 91 19.02 -8.03 -7.42
C VAL A 91 20.37 -8.37 -6.77
N LYS A 92 21.31 -7.41 -6.75
CA LYS A 92 22.62 -7.62 -6.12
C LYS A 92 22.49 -7.98 -4.63
N LEU A 93 21.61 -7.31 -3.91
CA LEU A 93 21.37 -7.57 -2.49
C LEU A 93 20.72 -8.94 -2.27
N SER A 94 19.72 -9.31 -3.08
CA SER A 94 19.10 -10.64 -3.03
C SER A 94 20.12 -11.75 -3.25
N GLN A 95 20.96 -11.63 -4.29
CA GLN A 95 22.02 -12.62 -4.56
C GLN A 95 23.04 -12.73 -3.42
N ALA A 96 23.40 -11.60 -2.80
CA ALA A 96 24.31 -11.60 -1.66
C ALA A 96 23.72 -12.34 -0.44
N LEU A 97 22.42 -12.14 -0.18
CA LEU A 97 21.68 -12.83 0.87
C LEU A 97 21.59 -14.35 0.58
N ASP A 98 21.20 -14.72 -0.63
CA ASP A 98 21.09 -16.12 -1.05
C ASP A 98 22.43 -16.86 -0.91
N GLY A 99 23.53 -16.22 -1.32
CA GLY A 99 24.87 -16.77 -1.15
C GLY A 99 25.29 -16.90 0.32
N ALA A 100 24.88 -15.97 1.19
CA ALA A 100 25.14 -16.05 2.63
C ALA A 100 24.35 -17.20 3.29
N ILE A 101 23.10 -17.38 2.89
CA ILE A 101 22.26 -18.50 3.35
C ILE A 101 22.87 -19.83 2.92
N GLN A 102 23.34 -19.97 1.68
CA GLN A 102 23.99 -21.20 1.21
C GLN A 102 25.26 -21.53 2.01
N ARG A 103 26.10 -20.52 2.29
CA ARG A 103 27.31 -20.68 3.13
C ARG A 103 26.98 -21.02 4.58
N GLY A 104 25.93 -20.39 5.15
CA GLY A 104 25.51 -20.61 6.53
C GLY A 104 24.71 -21.90 6.74
N GLY A 105 23.91 -22.31 5.76
CA GLY A 105 23.06 -23.49 5.79
C GLY A 105 23.85 -24.79 5.71
N GLY A 106 24.91 -24.85 4.90
CA GLY A 106 25.83 -25.99 4.86
C GLY A 106 26.60 -26.22 6.17
N SER A 107 26.67 -25.22 7.05
CA SER A 107 27.31 -25.34 8.37
C SER A 107 26.37 -25.90 9.46
N LYS A 108 25.04 -25.94 9.24
CA LYS A 108 24.07 -26.32 10.29
C LYS A 108 23.66 -27.80 10.28
N GLU A 109 23.92 -28.56 9.21
CA GLU A 109 23.56 -29.99 9.14
C GLU A 109 24.53 -30.92 9.88
N GLY A 110 25.66 -30.42 10.40
CA GLY A 110 26.64 -31.21 11.17
C GLY A 110 26.65 -30.97 12.70
N SER A 111 25.81 -30.08 13.23
CA SER A 111 25.84 -29.70 14.65
C SER A 111 24.66 -30.29 15.43
N GLY A 112 24.63 -31.62 15.52
CA GLY A 112 24.00 -32.26 16.68
C GLY A 112 24.91 -32.04 17.90
N PRO A 113 24.38 -31.82 19.12
CA PRO A 113 25.23 -31.74 20.30
C PRO A 113 26.13 -32.99 20.36
N PRO A 114 27.43 -32.85 20.64
CA PRO A 114 28.33 -34.00 20.68
C PRO A 114 27.78 -35.03 21.65
N PRO A 115 27.80 -36.34 21.30
CA PRO A 115 27.24 -37.37 22.16
C PRO A 115 27.89 -37.29 23.54
N LEU A 116 27.07 -37.01 24.56
CA LEU A 116 27.53 -36.95 25.94
C LEU A 116 28.03 -38.35 26.32
N LYS A 117 29.27 -38.42 26.81
CA LYS A 117 29.86 -39.69 27.26
C LYS A 117 28.96 -40.29 28.33
N PRO A 118 28.52 -41.56 28.20
CA PRO A 118 27.68 -42.18 29.23
C PRO A 118 28.49 -42.27 30.53
N LYS A 119 27.96 -41.69 31.60
CA LYS A 119 28.56 -41.77 32.93
C LYS A 119 27.88 -42.91 33.69
N GLY A 120 28.56 -44.06 33.76
CA GLY A 120 28.12 -45.22 34.52
C GLY A 120 28.88 -46.48 34.13
N ALA A 121 29.27 -47.30 35.11
CA ALA A 121 29.91 -48.58 34.87
C ALA A 121 28.91 -49.53 34.19
N GLN A 122 29.18 -49.85 32.92
CA GLN A 122 28.45 -50.87 32.17
C GLN A 122 28.64 -52.21 32.89
N ARG A 123 27.68 -52.60 33.73
CA ARG A 123 27.67 -53.92 34.37
C ARG A 123 27.32 -54.95 33.30
N LYS A 124 28.25 -55.84 32.99
CA LYS A 124 28.00 -56.98 32.10
C LYS A 124 27.01 -57.93 32.79
N PRO A 125 25.99 -58.44 32.08
CA PRO A 125 25.14 -59.49 32.62
C PRO A 125 25.94 -60.79 32.72
N VAL A 126 25.70 -61.51 33.83
CA VAL A 126 26.24 -62.84 34.14
C VAL A 126 25.54 -63.90 33.32
#